data_AF-A0A1E7EKW9-F1
#
_entry.id   AF-A0A1E7EKW9-F1
#
_cell.length_a   1.000
_cell.length_b   1.000
_cell.length_c   1.000
_cell.angle_alpha   90.00
_cell.angle_beta   90.00
_cell.angle_gamma   90.00
#
_symmetry.space_group_name_H-M   'P 1'
#
loop_
_entity.id
_entity.type
_entity.pdbx_description
1 polymer ?
#
loop_
_entity_poly.entity_id
_entity_poly.type
_entity_poly.pdbx_seq_one_letter_code
_entity_poly.pdbx_strand_id
1 'polypeptide(L)'
;MNLNLFLLSVIAMVNAASGTTTKVNLGTTASNFVILAKTGISTVPSSIITGNIAVSPIASTAITGFSLIIDSSNEFSTSSQVADTYTVKASDYTNGSELITAVNEMEAAYTDAAARPTSDDDDAFLNLGGGEIGGETLKTGVYTFDRDVTITGGDLTFDGEGNSDAVFIIQTSKSVSQAGNTRVILAGGAKAENIFWSVAGAASVAAGSHSEGIFLVKKGVTFITGSSLNGRIFSQTAVTLQMATITETPYTQIRRGLRGLQVA
;
A
#
# COMPACT_ATOMS: atom_id res chain seq x y z
N MET A 1 -29.60 57.59 -25.74
CA MET A 1 -30.29 56.35 -25.32
C MET A 1 -29.28 55.50 -24.59
N ASN A 2 -29.36 55.45 -23.26
CA ASN A 2 -28.42 54.71 -22.42
C ASN A 2 -28.83 53.23 -22.40
N LEU A 3 -27.91 52.35 -22.80
CA LEU A 3 -28.12 50.91 -22.79
C LEU A 3 -27.50 50.34 -21.49
N ASN A 4 -28.35 49.94 -20.55
CA ASN A 4 -27.95 49.25 -19.33
C ASN A 4 -27.52 47.82 -19.67
N LEU A 5 -26.25 47.50 -19.46
CA LEU A 5 -25.71 46.15 -19.60
C LEU A 5 -25.81 45.45 -18.23
N PHE A 6 -26.84 44.62 -18.05
CA PHE A 6 -26.94 43.71 -16.91
C PHE A 6 -25.99 42.51 -17.14
N LEU A 7 -24.91 42.42 -16.37
CA LEU A 7 -24.08 41.22 -16.27
C LEU A 7 -24.77 40.21 -15.35
N LEU A 8 -25.33 39.15 -15.94
CA LEU A 8 -25.74 37.95 -15.21
C LEU A 8 -24.49 37.13 -14.91
N SER A 9 -24.02 37.15 -13.66
CA SER A 9 -22.99 36.23 -13.18
C SER A 9 -23.58 34.82 -13.07
N VAL A 10 -23.18 33.92 -13.97
CA VAL A 10 -23.45 32.49 -13.85
C VAL A 10 -22.48 31.91 -12.84
N ILE A 11 -22.95 31.63 -11.63
CA ILE A 11 -22.24 30.77 -10.68
C ILE A 11 -22.34 29.36 -11.25
N ALA A 12 -21.26 28.85 -11.84
CA ALA A 12 -21.15 27.44 -12.15
C ALA A 12 -21.00 26.71 -10.80
N MET A 13 -22.08 26.12 -10.31
CA MET A 13 -21.98 25.07 -9.30
C MET A 13 -21.27 23.90 -9.97
N VAL A 14 -19.98 23.73 -9.67
CA VAL A 14 -19.28 22.48 -9.95
C VAL A 14 -19.92 21.46 -9.03
N ASN A 15 -20.82 20.66 -9.58
CA ASN A 15 -21.27 19.44 -8.93
C ASN A 15 -20.06 18.50 -8.93
N ALA A 16 -19.27 18.48 -7.86
CA ALA A 16 -18.34 17.39 -7.61
C ALA A 16 -19.18 16.12 -7.48
N ALA A 17 -19.21 15.32 -8.55
CA ALA A 17 -19.80 14.00 -8.46
C ALA A 17 -18.90 13.20 -7.52
N SER A 18 -19.36 12.94 -6.29
CA SER A 18 -18.70 12.06 -5.33
C SER A 18 -18.65 10.65 -5.93
N GLY A 19 -17.62 10.37 -6.72
CA GLY A 19 -17.37 9.06 -7.29
C GLY A 19 -17.02 8.09 -6.18
N THR A 20 -17.63 6.90 -6.19
CA THR A 20 -17.24 5.83 -5.27
C THR A 20 -15.76 5.49 -5.48
N THR A 21 -14.92 5.69 -4.46
CA THR A 21 -13.51 5.29 -4.49
C THR A 21 -13.41 3.78 -4.67
N THR A 22 -12.80 3.33 -5.77
CA THR A 22 -12.65 1.92 -6.08
C THR A 22 -11.32 1.37 -5.58
N LYS A 23 -11.29 0.09 -5.22
CA LYS A 23 -10.08 -0.61 -4.76
C LYS A 23 -9.00 -0.59 -5.85
N VAL A 24 -7.72 -0.37 -5.48
CA VAL A 24 -6.59 -0.44 -6.41
C VAL A 24 -6.31 -1.89 -6.76
N ASN A 25 -6.20 -2.21 -8.05
CA ASN A 25 -5.94 -3.59 -8.47
C ASN A 25 -4.45 -3.95 -8.33
N LEU A 26 -4.13 -4.85 -7.41
CA LEU A 26 -2.76 -5.36 -7.22
C LEU A 26 -2.31 -6.36 -8.29
N GLY A 27 -3.21 -6.84 -9.15
CA GLY A 27 -2.89 -7.91 -10.09
C GLY A 27 -2.83 -9.29 -9.44
N THR A 28 -2.81 -10.32 -10.27
CA THR A 28 -2.99 -11.72 -9.83
C THR A 28 -1.72 -12.36 -9.31
N THR A 29 -0.55 -11.85 -9.71
CA THR A 29 0.75 -12.39 -9.34
C THR A 29 1.32 -11.63 -8.15
N ALA A 30 1.29 -10.29 -8.16
CA ALA A 30 1.82 -9.48 -7.07
C ALA A 30 1.02 -9.68 -5.77
N SER A 31 -0.30 -9.85 -5.87
CA SER A 31 -1.15 -10.11 -4.70
C SER A 31 -0.86 -11.44 -3.97
N ASN A 32 -0.03 -12.32 -4.51
CA ASN A 32 0.43 -13.52 -3.81
C ASN A 32 1.59 -13.26 -2.84
N PHE A 33 2.13 -12.03 -2.80
CA PHE A 33 3.28 -11.66 -1.98
C PHE A 33 2.89 -10.67 -0.88
N VAL A 34 3.35 -10.92 0.34
CA VAL A 34 3.27 -9.96 1.43
C VAL A 34 4.38 -8.92 1.35
N ILE A 35 5.55 -9.29 0.81
CA ILE A 35 6.63 -8.36 0.50
C ILE A 35 7.14 -8.61 -0.92
N LEU A 36 7.11 -7.58 -1.76
CA LEU A 36 7.71 -7.59 -3.10
C LEU A 36 8.62 -6.37 -3.24
N ALA A 37 9.90 -6.61 -3.57
CA ALA A 37 10.90 -5.55 -3.66
C ALA A 37 11.78 -5.70 -4.90
N LYS A 38 12.26 -4.59 -5.47
CA LYS A 38 13.11 -4.66 -6.67
C LYS A 38 14.60 -4.80 -6.40
N THR A 39 15.08 -4.26 -5.28
CA THR A 39 16.52 -4.12 -5.00
C THR A 39 16.96 -4.78 -3.70
N GLY A 40 16.10 -5.53 -3.03
CA GLY A 40 16.46 -6.36 -1.88
C GLY A 40 15.45 -6.33 -0.75
N ILE A 41 15.54 -7.33 0.12
CA ILE A 41 14.80 -7.42 1.38
C ILE A 41 15.81 -7.79 2.46
N SER A 42 15.90 -7.01 3.52
CA SER A 42 16.82 -7.28 4.63
C SER A 42 16.09 -7.35 5.95
N THR A 43 16.59 -8.16 6.88
CA THR A 43 16.07 -8.24 8.25
C THR A 43 17.20 -8.27 9.28
N VAL A 44 17.09 -7.47 10.34
CA VAL A 44 18.01 -7.48 11.49
C VAL A 44 17.39 -6.87 12.77
N PRO A 45 17.35 -7.59 13.90
CA PRO A 45 17.35 -9.05 14.07
C PRO A 45 16.16 -9.75 13.38
N SER A 46 15.94 -11.03 13.70
CA SER A 46 14.92 -11.85 13.04
C SER A 46 13.51 -11.27 13.12
N SER A 47 12.82 -11.24 11.99
CA SER A 47 11.42 -10.82 11.83
C SER A 47 10.48 -12.04 11.79
N ILE A 48 9.18 -11.80 11.83
CA ILE A 48 8.12 -12.82 11.66
C ILE A 48 7.27 -12.44 10.46
N ILE A 49 7.25 -13.29 9.44
CA ILE A 49 6.56 -13.04 8.17
C ILE A 49 5.51 -14.12 7.93
N THR A 50 4.28 -13.70 7.68
CA THR A 50 3.19 -14.57 7.23
C THR A 50 2.78 -14.12 5.84
N GLY A 51 3.16 -14.87 4.81
CA GLY A 51 3.00 -14.51 3.39
C GLY A 51 4.26 -14.78 2.58
N ASN A 52 4.13 -14.94 1.26
CA ASN A 52 5.30 -15.11 0.39
C ASN A 52 6.08 -13.79 0.26
N ILE A 53 7.41 -13.87 0.14
CA ILE A 53 8.25 -12.71 -0.16
C ILE A 53 9.03 -12.93 -1.44
N ALA A 54 9.30 -11.86 -2.19
CA ALA A 54 10.08 -11.95 -3.41
C ALA A 54 10.92 -10.72 -3.75
N VAL A 55 12.01 -10.98 -4.46
CA VAL A 55 12.81 -9.94 -5.11
C VAL A 55 12.95 -10.17 -6.62
N SER A 56 12.81 -9.10 -7.40
CA SER A 56 13.07 -9.12 -8.85
C SER A 56 13.19 -7.69 -9.38
N PRO A 57 14.16 -7.36 -10.27
CA PRO A 57 15.02 -8.28 -11.01
C PRO A 57 16.30 -8.69 -10.27
N ILE A 58 16.55 -8.17 -9.07
CA ILE A 58 17.74 -8.54 -8.29
C ILE A 58 17.69 -10.00 -7.84
N ALA A 59 18.87 -10.62 -7.73
CA ALA A 59 19.02 -12.01 -7.32
C ALA A 59 18.76 -12.23 -5.82
N SER A 60 18.58 -13.49 -5.44
CA SER A 60 18.36 -14.01 -4.08
C SER A 60 19.38 -13.54 -3.06
N THR A 61 20.61 -13.27 -3.48
CA THR A 61 21.69 -12.72 -2.62
C THR A 61 21.34 -11.36 -2.00
N ALA A 62 20.37 -10.62 -2.55
CA ALA A 62 19.85 -9.39 -1.96
C ALA A 62 18.77 -9.61 -0.90
N ILE A 63 18.38 -10.86 -0.64
CA ILE A 63 17.56 -11.24 0.51
C ILE A 63 18.50 -11.63 1.66
N THR A 64 18.70 -10.71 2.60
CA THR A 64 19.75 -10.83 3.63
C THR A 64 19.17 -10.93 5.03
N GLY A 65 19.85 -11.66 5.92
CA GLY A 65 19.41 -11.88 7.31
C GLY A 65 18.34 -12.97 7.50
N PHE A 66 17.82 -13.55 6.41
CA PHE A 66 16.78 -14.59 6.46
C PHE A 66 17.32 -16.02 6.62
N SER A 67 18.62 -16.24 6.48
CA SER A 67 19.23 -17.59 6.50
C SER A 67 18.50 -18.56 5.57
N LEU A 68 18.38 -18.16 4.30
CA LEU A 68 17.60 -18.90 3.31
C LEU A 68 18.14 -20.31 3.10
N ILE A 69 17.21 -21.28 3.04
CA ILE A 69 17.49 -22.66 2.65
C ILE A 69 16.79 -22.90 1.31
N ILE A 70 17.56 -23.08 0.25
CA ILE A 70 17.01 -23.33 -1.08
C ILE A 70 16.38 -24.73 -1.15
N ASP A 71 15.19 -24.82 -1.74
CA ASP A 71 14.53 -26.10 -1.97
C ASP A 71 15.24 -26.90 -3.08
N SER A 72 15.08 -28.22 -3.05
CA SER A 72 15.66 -29.15 -4.03
C SER A 72 15.24 -28.87 -5.48
N SER A 73 14.07 -28.27 -5.70
CA SER A 73 13.60 -27.82 -7.03
C SER A 73 14.34 -26.59 -7.55
N ASN A 74 15.02 -25.83 -6.68
CA ASN A 74 15.61 -24.53 -6.98
C ASN A 74 14.57 -23.48 -7.45
N GLU A 75 13.27 -23.69 -7.18
CA GLU A 75 12.19 -22.75 -7.54
C GLU A 75 11.91 -21.71 -6.45
N PHE A 76 12.23 -22.03 -5.20
CA PHE A 76 12.02 -21.18 -4.04
C PHE A 76 13.00 -21.52 -2.92
N SER A 77 12.98 -20.72 -1.86
CA SER A 77 13.65 -21.00 -0.60
C SER A 77 12.69 -20.89 0.58
N THR A 78 13.12 -21.43 1.71
CA THR A 78 12.44 -21.30 3.01
C THR A 78 13.32 -20.52 3.98
N SER A 79 12.71 -20.05 5.07
CA SER A 79 13.38 -19.39 6.20
C SER A 79 12.56 -19.64 7.45
N SER A 80 13.19 -19.83 8.61
CA SER A 80 12.47 -19.92 9.89
C SER A 80 11.72 -18.64 10.27
N GLN A 81 11.96 -17.54 9.56
CA GLN A 81 11.29 -16.24 9.74
C GLN A 81 10.06 -16.08 8.85
N VAL A 82 9.86 -16.97 7.88
CA VAL A 82 8.70 -17.01 6.98
C VAL A 82 7.90 -18.25 7.34
N ALA A 83 6.63 -18.10 7.69
CA ALA A 83 5.80 -19.21 8.14
C ALA A 83 5.79 -20.38 7.12
N ASP A 84 5.80 -21.62 7.61
CA ASP A 84 6.13 -22.84 6.86
C ASP A 84 5.31 -23.08 5.57
N THR A 85 4.12 -22.51 5.45
CA THR A 85 3.26 -22.62 4.27
C THR A 85 3.62 -21.66 3.14
N TYR A 86 4.59 -20.76 3.36
CA TYR A 86 4.97 -19.69 2.45
C TYR A 86 6.41 -19.84 1.99
N THR A 87 6.72 -19.12 0.91
CA THR A 87 7.98 -19.28 0.18
C THR A 87 8.68 -17.94 -0.02
N VAL A 88 10.00 -18.03 -0.19
CA VAL A 88 10.87 -16.94 -0.63
C VAL A 88 11.21 -17.18 -2.10
N LYS A 89 10.93 -16.21 -2.97
CA LYS A 89 11.24 -16.30 -4.42
C LYS A 89 12.23 -15.21 -4.84
N ALA A 90 13.03 -15.49 -5.86
CA ALA A 90 13.99 -14.53 -6.41
C ALA A 90 14.15 -14.72 -7.92
N SER A 91 14.70 -13.71 -8.60
CA SER A 91 14.81 -13.69 -10.07
C SER A 91 15.75 -14.74 -10.66
N ASP A 92 16.71 -15.23 -9.87
CA ASP A 92 17.74 -16.22 -10.23
C ASP A 92 17.30 -17.67 -9.99
N TYR A 93 16.08 -17.90 -9.52
CA TYR A 93 15.51 -19.24 -9.31
C TYR A 93 14.94 -19.82 -10.61
N THR A 94 14.67 -21.13 -10.64
CA THR A 94 14.26 -21.89 -11.84
C THR A 94 13.04 -21.30 -12.57
N ASN A 95 12.14 -20.59 -11.86
CA ASN A 95 10.98 -19.87 -12.42
C ASN A 95 10.98 -18.36 -12.08
N GLY A 96 12.16 -17.78 -11.83
CA GLY A 96 12.31 -16.38 -11.38
C GLY A 96 11.82 -15.34 -12.39
N SER A 97 11.74 -15.69 -13.68
CA SER A 97 11.21 -14.81 -14.73
C SER A 97 9.71 -14.48 -14.55
N GLU A 98 8.94 -15.33 -13.87
CA GLU A 98 7.52 -15.07 -13.56
C GLU A 98 7.36 -13.86 -12.62
N LEU A 99 8.39 -13.54 -11.82
CA LEU A 99 8.38 -12.37 -10.93
C LEU A 99 8.38 -11.04 -11.71
N ILE A 100 8.73 -11.05 -13.00
CA ILE A 100 8.59 -9.86 -13.86
C ILE A 100 7.12 -9.42 -13.91
N THR A 101 6.18 -10.38 -13.99
CA THR A 101 4.74 -10.08 -13.97
C THR A 101 4.33 -9.44 -12.66
N ALA A 102 4.78 -9.99 -11.52
CA ALA A 102 4.49 -9.42 -10.20
C ALA A 102 5.01 -7.98 -10.05
N VAL A 103 6.24 -7.72 -10.51
CA VAL A 103 6.84 -6.37 -10.47
C VAL A 103 6.08 -5.40 -11.36
N ASN A 104 5.70 -5.81 -12.57
CA ASN A 104 4.89 -4.98 -13.47
C ASN A 104 3.51 -4.68 -12.89
N GLU A 105 2.86 -5.66 -12.25
CA GLU A 105 1.58 -5.47 -11.57
C GLU A 105 1.70 -4.53 -10.36
N MET A 106 2.79 -4.62 -9.59
CA MET A 106 3.11 -3.65 -8.53
C MET A 106 3.28 -2.23 -9.09
N GLU A 107 4.02 -2.07 -10.19
CA GLU A 107 4.24 -0.75 -10.82
C GLU A 107 2.93 -0.19 -11.38
N ALA A 108 2.08 -1.04 -11.95
CA ALA A 108 0.75 -0.67 -12.42
C ALA A 108 -0.17 -0.27 -11.25
N ALA A 109 -0.15 -1.00 -10.14
CA ALA A 109 -0.91 -0.66 -8.94
C ALA A 109 -0.46 0.67 -8.33
N TYR A 110 0.85 0.91 -8.24
CA TYR A 110 1.39 2.21 -7.83
C TYR A 110 0.91 3.34 -8.77
N THR A 111 0.99 3.11 -10.08
CA THR A 111 0.60 4.12 -11.08
C THR A 111 -0.90 4.41 -11.03
N ASP A 112 -1.74 3.39 -10.88
CA ASP A 112 -3.20 3.53 -10.67
C ASP A 112 -3.48 4.31 -9.39
N ALA A 113 -2.91 3.89 -8.27
CA ALA A 113 -3.11 4.53 -6.97
C ALA A 113 -2.65 6.00 -7.00
N ALA A 114 -1.52 6.32 -7.61
CA ALA A 114 -0.98 7.69 -7.72
C ALA A 114 -1.74 8.58 -8.71
N ALA A 115 -2.53 8.00 -9.61
CA ALA A 115 -3.30 8.73 -10.62
C ALA A 115 -4.76 8.95 -10.21
N ARG A 116 -5.21 8.41 -9.06
CA ARG A 116 -6.59 8.63 -8.61
C ARG A 116 -6.80 10.12 -8.30
N PRO A 117 -7.91 10.73 -8.76
CA PRO A 117 -8.24 12.10 -8.37
C PRO A 117 -8.51 12.15 -6.87
N THR A 118 -8.14 13.26 -6.23
CA THR A 118 -8.55 13.57 -4.86
C THR A 118 -10.08 13.49 -4.76
N SER A 119 -10.61 12.96 -3.66
CA SER A 119 -12.07 12.77 -3.52
C SER A 119 -12.85 14.09 -3.48
N ASP A 120 -12.25 15.14 -2.94
CA ASP A 120 -12.75 16.51 -2.96
C ASP A 120 -11.55 17.47 -3.04
N ASP A 121 -11.79 18.71 -3.46
CA ASP A 121 -10.77 19.76 -3.58
C ASP A 121 -10.68 20.63 -2.30
N ASP A 122 -11.28 20.19 -1.19
CA ASP A 122 -11.21 20.86 0.10
C ASP A 122 -10.02 20.42 0.97
N ASP A 123 -9.76 21.18 2.03
CA ASP A 123 -8.68 20.92 2.98
C ASP A 123 -8.86 19.61 3.77
N ALA A 124 -10.02 18.94 3.67
CA ALA A 124 -10.26 17.65 4.32
C ALA A 124 -9.60 16.49 3.56
N PHE A 125 -9.38 16.64 2.24
CA PHE A 125 -8.72 15.62 1.40
C PHE A 125 -7.39 16.09 0.81
N LEU A 126 -7.21 17.40 0.60
CA LEU A 126 -5.96 17.97 0.11
C LEU A 126 -5.10 18.45 1.27
N ASN A 127 -3.92 17.87 1.42
CA ASN A 127 -2.94 18.26 2.44
C ASN A 127 -3.52 18.31 3.88
N LEU A 128 -4.46 17.42 4.20
CA LEU A 128 -5.10 17.32 5.51
C LEU A 128 -4.09 17.44 6.66
N GLY A 129 -4.41 18.26 7.67
CA GLY A 129 -3.53 18.46 8.83
C GLY A 129 -2.15 19.03 8.48
N GLY A 130 -1.98 19.61 7.28
CA GLY A 130 -0.69 20.05 6.78
C GLY A 130 0.31 18.90 6.55
N GLY A 131 -0.17 17.65 6.45
CA GLY A 131 0.64 16.44 6.34
C GLY A 131 0.68 15.60 7.63
N GLU A 132 0.35 16.17 8.78
CA GLU A 132 0.22 15.40 10.02
C GLU A 132 -1.21 14.86 10.13
N ILE A 133 -1.34 13.53 10.12
CA ILE A 133 -2.65 12.84 10.18
C ILE A 133 -2.80 11.96 11.45
N GLY A 134 -1.80 11.92 12.33
CA GLY A 134 -1.93 11.25 13.62
C GLY A 134 -2.98 11.94 14.49
N GLY A 135 -3.90 11.15 15.06
CA GLY A 135 -5.07 11.64 15.78
C GLY A 135 -6.31 11.83 14.91
N GLU A 136 -6.19 11.74 13.57
CA GLU A 136 -7.31 11.87 12.66
C GLU A 136 -8.15 10.59 12.57
N THR A 137 -9.41 10.76 12.17
CA THR A 137 -10.29 9.67 11.74
C THR A 137 -10.65 9.89 10.27
N LEU A 138 -10.07 9.07 9.40
CA LEU A 138 -10.25 9.14 7.97
C LEU A 138 -11.44 8.28 7.54
N LYS A 139 -12.23 8.84 6.64
CA LYS A 139 -13.36 8.18 5.98
C LYS A 139 -12.95 7.74 4.59
N THR A 140 -13.82 6.99 3.91
CA THR A 140 -13.53 6.52 2.56
C THR A 140 -13.20 7.70 1.63
N GLY A 141 -12.13 7.56 0.84
CA GLY A 141 -11.69 8.63 -0.04
C GLY A 141 -10.25 8.51 -0.52
N VAL A 142 -9.88 9.44 -1.40
CA VAL A 142 -8.53 9.67 -1.89
C VAL A 142 -8.02 10.96 -1.26
N TYR A 143 -7.00 10.84 -0.42
CA TYR A 143 -6.32 11.93 0.26
C TYR A 143 -4.99 12.20 -0.44
N THR A 144 -4.74 13.46 -0.80
CA THR A 144 -3.61 13.83 -1.67
C THR A 144 -2.71 14.82 -0.96
N PHE A 145 -1.40 14.53 -0.97
CA PHE A 145 -0.38 15.31 -0.29
C PHE A 145 0.78 15.66 -1.23
N ASP A 146 1.15 16.94 -1.29
CA ASP A 146 2.36 17.41 -1.97
C ASP A 146 3.60 17.48 -1.03
N ARG A 147 3.42 16.96 0.18
CA ARG A 147 4.34 17.03 1.33
C ARG A 147 4.45 15.69 2.04
N ASP A 148 5.36 15.61 3.02
CA ASP A 148 5.47 14.41 3.86
C ASP A 148 4.17 14.19 4.63
N VAL A 149 3.79 12.92 4.75
CA VAL A 149 2.67 12.48 5.59
C VAL A 149 3.24 11.88 6.86
N THR A 150 2.81 12.38 8.01
CA THR A 150 3.32 11.99 9.32
C THR A 150 2.20 11.52 10.23
N ILE A 151 2.49 10.50 11.04
CA ILE A 151 1.61 10.00 12.10
C ILE A 151 2.38 10.17 13.41
N THR A 152 2.31 11.38 13.98
CA THR A 152 3.03 11.77 15.21
C THR A 152 2.09 12.32 16.29
N GLY A 153 0.93 12.87 15.91
CA GLY A 153 -0.05 13.49 16.82
C GLY A 153 -0.91 12.51 17.62
N GLY A 154 -0.84 11.22 17.32
CA GLY A 154 -1.64 10.17 17.97
C GLY A 154 -1.87 8.98 17.06
N ASP A 155 -2.80 8.11 17.45
CA ASP A 155 -3.25 6.99 16.62
C ASP A 155 -4.09 7.51 15.45
N LEU A 156 -3.95 6.88 14.28
CA LEU A 156 -4.71 7.17 13.08
C LEU A 156 -5.85 6.15 12.96
N THR A 157 -7.08 6.60 12.75
CA THR A 157 -8.23 5.70 12.53
C THR A 157 -8.71 5.75 11.10
N PHE A 158 -8.93 4.59 10.47
CA PHE A 158 -9.71 4.45 9.25
C PHE A 158 -11.10 3.92 9.61
N ASP A 159 -12.14 4.72 9.39
CA ASP A 159 -13.52 4.36 9.69
C ASP A 159 -14.30 4.09 8.39
N GLY A 160 -14.78 2.85 8.25
CA GLY A 160 -15.61 2.44 7.13
C GLY A 160 -17.06 2.90 7.25
N GLU A 161 -17.49 3.49 8.37
CA GLU A 161 -18.85 3.97 8.64
C GLU A 161 -19.93 2.89 8.40
N GLY A 162 -19.59 1.63 8.69
CA GLY A 162 -20.44 0.46 8.47
C GLY A 162 -20.29 -0.19 7.09
N ASN A 163 -19.46 0.37 6.21
CA ASN A 163 -19.19 -0.15 4.87
C ASN A 163 -17.88 -0.96 4.83
N SER A 164 -18.00 -2.28 4.69
CA SER A 164 -16.84 -3.17 4.59
C SER A 164 -16.07 -3.10 3.27
N ASP A 165 -16.63 -2.40 2.29
CA ASP A 165 -16.02 -2.13 0.99
C ASP A 165 -15.48 -0.69 0.91
N ALA A 166 -15.45 0.04 2.03
CA ALA A 166 -14.83 1.36 2.11
C ALA A 166 -13.35 1.29 1.70
N VAL A 167 -12.94 2.20 0.81
CA VAL A 167 -11.58 2.30 0.26
C VAL A 167 -10.94 3.61 0.66
N PHE A 168 -9.67 3.53 1.03
CA PHE A 168 -8.86 4.66 1.47
C PHE A 168 -7.57 4.67 0.66
N ILE A 169 -7.26 5.77 0.00
CA ILE A 169 -6.03 5.94 -0.76
C ILE A 169 -5.33 7.17 -0.24
N ILE A 170 -4.16 6.99 0.36
CA ILE A 170 -3.31 8.07 0.85
C ILE A 170 -2.17 8.24 -0.16
N GLN A 171 -2.19 9.34 -0.92
CA GLN A 171 -1.19 9.66 -1.93
C GLN A 171 -0.25 10.74 -1.42
N THR A 172 1.06 10.52 -1.52
CA THR A 172 2.03 11.59 -1.30
C THR A 172 3.12 11.63 -2.36
N SER A 173 3.45 12.85 -2.82
CA SER A 173 4.63 13.11 -3.66
C SER A 173 5.95 13.05 -2.87
N LYS A 174 5.89 12.95 -1.54
CA LYS A 174 7.02 12.83 -0.62
C LYS A 174 6.94 11.51 0.15
N SER A 175 7.34 11.49 1.42
CA SER A 175 7.49 10.29 2.23
C SER A 175 6.35 10.12 3.23
N VAL A 176 6.21 8.90 3.75
CA VAL A 176 5.35 8.59 4.90
C VAL A 176 6.24 8.24 6.08
N SER A 177 5.94 8.78 7.27
CA SER A 177 6.57 8.37 8.51
C SER A 177 5.58 8.20 9.65
N GLN A 178 5.61 7.04 10.29
CA GLN A 178 4.81 6.74 11.47
C GLN A 178 5.72 6.73 12.70
N ALA A 179 5.37 7.51 13.73
CA ALA A 179 6.14 7.62 14.96
C ALA A 179 6.03 6.36 15.83
N GLY A 180 7.00 6.17 16.72
CA GLY A 180 7.07 4.98 17.56
C GLY A 180 5.88 4.88 18.50
N ASN A 181 5.44 3.65 18.78
CA ASN A 181 4.29 3.33 19.64
C ASN A 181 2.94 3.93 19.22
N THR A 182 2.81 4.42 17.99
CA THR A 182 1.51 4.80 17.41
C THR A 182 0.84 3.61 16.72
N ARG A 183 -0.47 3.69 16.52
CA ARG A 183 -1.26 2.66 15.85
C ARG A 183 -2.09 3.24 14.71
N VAL A 184 -2.21 2.46 13.64
CA VAL A 184 -3.30 2.58 12.68
C VAL A 184 -4.43 1.65 13.14
N ILE A 185 -5.63 2.19 13.27
CA ILE A 185 -6.81 1.52 13.82
C ILE A 185 -7.86 1.39 12.72
N LEU A 186 -8.50 0.22 12.63
CA LEU A 186 -9.62 -0.03 11.73
C LEU A 186 -10.94 0.00 12.50
N ALA A 187 -11.86 0.85 12.07
CA ALA A 187 -13.19 1.01 12.65
C ALA A 187 -14.29 0.91 11.58
N GLY A 188 -15.54 0.75 12.02
CA GLY A 188 -16.71 0.76 11.13
C GLY A 188 -16.67 -0.22 9.96
N GLY A 189 -15.97 -1.36 10.11
CA GLY A 189 -15.85 -2.36 9.06
C GLY A 189 -14.72 -2.12 8.04
N ALA A 190 -13.90 -1.08 8.21
CA ALA A 190 -12.70 -0.87 7.41
C ALA A 190 -11.79 -2.11 7.44
N LYS A 191 -11.13 -2.38 6.31
CA LYS A 191 -10.23 -3.53 6.13
C LYS A 191 -8.89 -3.08 5.61
N ALA A 192 -7.82 -3.68 6.14
CA ALA A 192 -6.45 -3.46 5.68
C ALA A 192 -6.31 -3.59 4.17
N GLU A 193 -6.93 -4.62 3.57
CA GLU A 193 -6.86 -4.87 2.12
C GLU A 193 -7.46 -3.75 1.24
N ASN A 194 -8.19 -2.79 1.84
CA ASN A 194 -8.80 -1.64 1.15
C ASN A 194 -8.10 -0.30 1.48
N ILE A 195 -6.98 -0.32 2.22
CA ILE A 195 -6.18 0.86 2.53
C ILE A 195 -4.90 0.83 1.68
N PHE A 196 -4.66 1.88 0.91
CA PHE A 196 -3.53 1.98 -0.01
C PHE A 196 -2.68 3.21 0.31
N TRP A 197 -1.40 2.99 0.56
CA TRP A 197 -0.40 4.04 0.76
C TRP A 197 0.40 4.19 -0.53
N SER A 198 0.11 5.21 -1.33
CA SER A 198 0.83 5.53 -2.57
C SER A 198 1.89 6.59 -2.30
N VAL A 199 3.16 6.16 -2.24
CA VAL A 199 4.26 6.99 -1.70
C VAL A 199 5.38 7.15 -2.74
N ALA A 200 5.58 8.37 -3.25
CA ALA A 200 6.64 8.65 -4.22
C ALA A 200 8.05 8.73 -3.58
N GLY A 201 8.10 9.04 -2.29
CA GLY A 201 9.28 9.00 -1.44
C GLY A 201 9.50 7.63 -0.80
N ALA A 202 10.03 7.65 0.43
CA ALA A 202 10.21 6.45 1.25
C ALA A 202 9.06 6.31 2.26
N ALA A 203 8.88 5.12 2.83
CA ALA A 203 7.98 4.90 3.95
C ALA A 203 8.76 4.36 5.16
N SER A 204 8.43 4.85 6.35
CA SER A 204 9.05 4.38 7.60
C SER A 204 8.01 4.19 8.69
N VAL A 205 8.11 3.06 9.38
CA VAL A 205 7.25 2.67 10.51
C VAL A 205 8.14 2.44 11.71
N ALA A 206 8.10 3.36 12.68
CA ALA A 206 9.04 3.40 13.78
C ALA A 206 8.78 2.32 14.86
N ALA A 207 9.68 2.23 15.83
CA ALA A 207 9.71 1.15 16.81
C ALA A 207 8.36 0.97 17.55
N GLY A 208 7.94 -0.28 17.72
CA GLY A 208 6.73 -0.65 18.47
C GLY A 208 5.40 -0.14 17.89
N SER A 209 5.41 0.45 16.70
CA SER A 209 4.18 0.94 16.05
C SER A 209 3.48 -0.15 15.24
N HIS A 210 2.19 0.06 14.99
CA HIS A 210 1.37 -0.84 14.19
C HIS A 210 0.75 -0.11 13.00
N SER A 211 0.89 -0.68 11.82
CA SER A 211 0.31 -0.15 10.57
C SER A 211 -0.68 -1.14 9.96
N GLU A 212 -1.58 -0.60 9.14
CA GLU A 212 -2.57 -1.35 8.38
C GLU A 212 -2.51 -0.90 6.92
N GLY A 213 -2.62 -1.85 5.99
CA GLY A 213 -2.80 -1.54 4.56
C GLY A 213 -1.66 -1.95 3.63
N ILE A 214 -1.79 -1.52 2.38
CA ILE A 214 -0.92 -1.90 1.27
C ILE A 214 -0.01 -0.73 0.92
N PHE A 215 1.28 -0.89 1.17
CA PHE A 215 2.31 0.09 0.87
C PHE A 215 2.77 -0.06 -0.59
N LEU A 216 2.39 0.88 -1.44
CA LEU A 216 2.84 1.03 -2.83
C LEU A 216 3.89 2.15 -2.88
N VAL A 217 5.17 1.80 -2.77
CA VAL A 217 6.24 2.75 -2.48
C VAL A 217 7.29 2.78 -3.57
N LYS A 218 7.58 3.97 -4.09
CA LYS A 218 8.54 4.16 -5.19
C LYS A 218 10.00 4.06 -4.72
N LYS A 219 10.28 4.37 -3.47
CA LYS A 219 11.61 4.18 -2.84
C LYS A 219 11.55 3.09 -1.77
N GLY A 220 12.38 3.21 -0.73
CA GLY A 220 12.56 2.17 0.27
C GLY A 220 11.47 2.19 1.33
N VAL A 221 11.23 1.03 1.93
CA VAL A 221 10.33 0.86 3.08
C VAL A 221 11.11 0.32 4.26
N THR A 222 10.96 0.94 5.43
CA THR A 222 11.62 0.49 6.66
C THR A 222 10.62 0.26 7.78
N PHE A 223 10.63 -0.94 8.34
CA PHE A 223 9.91 -1.30 9.57
C PHE A 223 10.94 -1.49 10.68
N ILE A 224 10.91 -0.58 11.66
CA ILE A 224 11.88 -0.53 12.77
C ILE A 224 11.50 -1.51 13.88
N THR A 225 12.45 -1.79 14.77
CA THR A 225 12.37 -2.73 15.90
C THR A 225 10.97 -2.88 16.50
N GLY A 226 10.39 -4.07 16.36
CA GLY A 226 9.11 -4.44 16.99
C GLY A 226 7.87 -3.80 16.36
N SER A 227 8.01 -3.13 15.21
CA SER A 227 6.86 -2.65 14.45
C SER A 227 6.12 -3.81 13.77
N SER A 228 4.86 -3.56 13.40
CA SER A 228 4.02 -4.57 12.76
C SER A 228 3.14 -4.02 11.66
N LEU A 229 2.79 -4.88 10.71
CA LEU A 229 1.90 -4.60 9.59
C LEU A 229 0.91 -5.74 9.40
N ASN A 230 -0.36 -5.40 9.26
CA ASN A 230 -1.36 -6.22 8.58
C ASN A 230 -1.57 -5.63 7.17
N GLY A 231 -1.17 -6.35 6.13
CA GLY A 231 -1.24 -5.85 4.76
C GLY A 231 -0.09 -6.33 3.88
N ARG A 232 0.48 -5.44 3.07
CA ARG A 232 1.53 -5.77 2.08
C ARG A 232 2.54 -4.64 1.91
N ILE A 233 3.77 -4.98 1.57
CA ILE A 233 4.85 -4.03 1.24
C ILE A 233 5.32 -4.27 -0.19
N PHE A 234 4.98 -3.35 -1.08
CA PHE A 234 5.42 -3.33 -2.47
C PHE A 234 6.35 -2.14 -2.69
N SER A 235 7.64 -2.42 -2.77
CA SER A 235 8.69 -1.41 -2.91
C SER A 235 9.37 -1.51 -4.27
N GLN A 236 9.44 -0.40 -5.00
CA GLN A 236 10.25 -0.32 -6.22
C GLN A 236 11.76 -0.22 -5.94
N THR A 237 12.19 -0.26 -4.68
CA THR A 237 13.59 -0.41 -4.28
C THR A 237 13.74 -1.50 -3.21
N ALA A 238 14.21 -1.17 -2.00
CA ALA A 238 14.52 -2.12 -0.94
C ALA A 238 13.53 -2.05 0.22
N VAL A 239 13.32 -3.19 0.86
CA VAL A 239 12.60 -3.31 2.15
C VAL A 239 13.60 -3.66 3.24
N THR A 240 13.53 -2.94 4.36
CA THR A 240 14.40 -3.18 5.54
C THR A 240 13.52 -3.43 6.76
N LEU A 241 13.74 -4.55 7.43
CA LEU A 241 12.98 -4.97 8.60
C LEU A 241 13.89 -5.08 9.81
N GLN A 242 13.37 -4.73 10.98
CA GLN A 242 14.04 -4.92 12.26
C GLN A 242 13.07 -5.54 13.25
N MET A 243 13.22 -6.84 13.54
CA MET A 243 12.28 -7.60 14.40
C MET A 243 10.81 -7.24 14.11
N ALA A 244 10.47 -7.12 12.83
CA ALA A 244 9.15 -6.67 12.42
C ALA A 244 8.21 -7.87 12.30
N THR A 245 6.92 -7.66 12.52
CA THR A 245 5.88 -8.67 12.22
C THR A 245 5.08 -8.23 11.02
N ILE A 246 5.21 -8.93 9.90
CA ILE A 246 4.53 -8.58 8.65
C ILE A 246 3.56 -9.71 8.28
N THR A 247 2.27 -9.40 8.28
CA THR A 247 1.19 -10.37 8.11
C THR A 247 0.37 -10.04 6.87
N GLU A 248 0.30 -10.99 5.95
CA GLU A 248 -0.60 -10.94 4.81
C GLU A 248 -2.05 -10.90 5.27
N THR A 249 -2.84 -9.99 4.71
CA THR A 249 -4.29 -10.03 4.82
C THR A 249 -4.90 -10.60 3.53
N PRO A 250 -6.02 -11.36 3.62
CA PRO A 250 -6.73 -11.84 2.44
C PRO A 250 -7.00 -10.66 1.50
N TYR A 251 -6.65 -10.81 0.22
CA TYR A 251 -6.89 -9.80 -0.78
C TYR A 251 -7.94 -10.29 -1.78
N THR A 252 -9.14 -9.72 -1.70
CA THR A 252 -10.21 -10.02 -2.66
C THR A 252 -10.03 -9.18 -3.91
N GLN A 253 -9.71 -9.85 -5.03
CA GLN A 253 -9.58 -9.23 -6.36
C GLN A 253 -10.92 -8.69 -6.86
N ILE A 254 -10.90 -7.55 -7.56
CA ILE A 254 -12.06 -7.11 -8.35
C ILE A 254 -12.17 -8.05 -9.55
N ARG A 255 -13.10 -9.01 -9.51
CA ARG A 255 -13.43 -9.82 -10.68
C ARG A 255 -13.96 -8.89 -11.77
N ARG A 256 -13.22 -8.69 -12.86
CA ARG A 256 -13.79 -8.12 -14.09
C ARG A 256 -14.88 -9.06 -14.56
N GLY A 257 -16.15 -8.70 -14.32
CA GLY A 257 -17.28 -9.50 -14.77
C GLY A 257 -17.26 -9.62 -16.29
N LEU A 258 -17.07 -10.84 -16.80
CA LEU A 258 -17.54 -11.21 -18.14
C LEU A 258 -19.06 -11.11 -18.12
N ARG A 259 -19.59 -9.95 -18.52
CA ARG A 259 -21.02 -9.81 -18.80
C ARG A 259 -21.34 -10.62 -20.06
N GLY A 260 -21.99 -11.76 -19.85
CA GLY A 260 -22.91 -12.46 -20.76
C GLY A 260 -22.58 -12.50 -22.25
N LEU A 261 -22.00 -13.60 -22.71
CA LEU A 261 -22.44 -14.20 -23.98
C LEU A 261 -23.48 -15.28 -23.62
N GLN A 262 -24.75 -14.90 -23.57
CA GLN A 262 -25.82 -15.86 -23.84
C GLN A 262 -25.91 -15.95 -25.36
N VAL A 263 -25.38 -17.05 -25.91
CA VAL A 263 -25.68 -17.46 -27.28
C VAL A 263 -27.11 -17.99 -27.28
N ALA A 264 -27.91 -17.47 -28.20
CA ALA A 264 -29.28 -17.89 -28.49
C ALA A 264 -29.34 -19.36 -28.96
#